data_AF-A0A920SAR5-F1
#
_entry.id   AF-A0A920SAR5-F1
#
_cell.length_a   1.000
_cell.length_b   1.000
_cell.length_c   1.000
_cell.angle_alpha   90.00
_cell.angle_beta   90.00
_cell.angle_gamma   90.00
#
_symmetry.space_group_name_H-M   'P 1'
#
loop_
_entity.id
_entity.type
_entity.pdbx_description
1 polymer ?
#
loop_
_entity_poly.entity_id
_entity_poly.type
_entity_poly.pdbx_seq_one_letter_code
_entity_poly.pdbx_strand_id
1 'polypeptide(L)' 'MLETPELMGYISYAIGKNGDLSGRTLVVSAGGTMEPIDPVRVITNHSSGKMGYALAEAARDRGADVFW' A
#
# COMPACT_ATOMS: atom_id res chain seq x y z
N MET A 1 0.93 9.77 -21.44
CA MET A 1 -0.49 9.34 -21.54
C MET A 1 -0.72 8.45 -20.32
N LEU A 2 -1.82 8.62 -19.59
CA LEU A 2 -2.14 7.74 -18.47
C LEU A 2 -2.59 6.38 -19.02
N GLU A 3 -2.10 5.30 -18.43
CA GLU A 3 -2.56 3.97 -18.75
C GLU A 3 -3.90 3.68 -18.04
N THR A 4 -4.70 2.77 -18.60
CA THR A 4 -6.03 2.45 -18.04
C THR A 4 -6.00 2.11 -16.54
N PRO A 5 -5.05 1.29 -16.01
CA PRO A 5 -5.01 0.98 -14.58
C PRO A 5 -4.77 2.21 -13.69
N GLU A 6 -3.95 3.15 -14.16
CA GLU A 6 -3.63 4.37 -13.42
C GLU A 6 -4.87 5.27 -13.34
N LEU A 7 -5.57 5.45 -14.46
CA LEU A 7 -6.82 6.21 -14.49
C LEU A 7 -7.88 5.57 -13.57
N MET A 8 -8.00 4.25 -13.57
CA MET A 8 -8.92 3.54 -12.68
C MET A 8 -8.59 3.78 -11.21
N GLY A 9 -7.31 3.75 -10.83
CA GLY A 9 -6.87 4.07 -9.48
C GLY A 9 -7.24 5.49 -9.05
N TYR A 10 -7.07 6.48 -9.92
CA TYR A 10 -7.49 7.87 -9.62
C TYR A 10 -9.00 8.02 -9.47
N ILE A 11 -9.78 7.32 -10.29
CA ILE A 11 -11.25 7.33 -10.19
C ILE A 11 -11.68 6.73 -8.85
N SER A 12 -11.16 5.54 -8.51
CA SER A 12 -11.46 4.86 -7.24
C SER A 12 -11.13 5.74 -6.03
N TYR A 13 -9.96 6.39 -6.04
CA TYR A 13 -9.57 7.35 -5.01
C TYR A 13 -10.56 8.53 -4.90
N ALA A 14 -10.93 9.13 -6.03
CA ALA A 14 -11.80 10.30 -6.05
C ALA A 14 -13.22 10.00 -5.55
N ILE A 15 -13.81 8.89 -5.97
CA ILE A 15 -15.17 8.49 -5.57
C ILE A 15 -15.21 7.96 -4.12
N GLY A 16 -14.12 7.36 -3.66
CA GLY A 16 -14.00 6.69 -2.37
C GLY A 16 -13.69 7.58 -1.18
N LYS A 17 -13.38 8.86 -1.42
CA LYS A 17 -12.89 9.81 -0.41
C LYS A 17 -13.75 9.93 0.85
N ASN A 18 -15.07 9.78 0.74
CA ASN A 18 -16.02 9.83 1.85
C ASN A 18 -16.58 8.44 2.22
N GLY A 19 -15.80 7.38 1.94
CA GLY A 19 -16.15 6.01 2.27
C GLY A 19 -16.16 5.72 3.77
N ASP A 20 -16.37 4.46 4.11
CA ASP A 20 -16.54 4.02 5.50
C ASP A 20 -15.28 4.13 6.36
N LEU A 21 -14.10 4.30 5.74
CA LEU A 21 -12.84 4.54 6.43
C LEU A 21 -12.46 6.03 6.51
N SER A 22 -13.35 6.93 6.06
CA SER A 22 -13.13 8.38 6.13
C SER A 22 -12.76 8.84 7.55
N GLY A 23 -11.70 9.64 7.66
CA GLY A 23 -11.19 10.17 8.94
C GLY A 23 -10.45 9.15 9.80
N ARG A 24 -10.18 7.95 9.26
CA ARG A 24 -9.32 6.95 9.91
C ARG A 24 -7.91 7.02 9.35
N THR A 25 -6.94 6.95 10.23
CA THR A 25 -5.53 6.80 9.87
C THR A 25 -5.13 5.34 9.97
N LEU A 26 -4.57 4.80 8.89
CA LEU A 26 -4.09 3.42 8.80
C LEU A 26 -2.60 3.42 8.48
N VAL A 27 -1.85 2.54 9.13
CA VAL A 27 -0.43 2.29 8.84
C VAL A 27 -0.31 0.89 8.26
N VAL A 28 0.33 0.78 7.10
CA VAL A 28 0.49 -0.50 6.39
C VAL A 28 1.97 -0.71 6.10
N SER A 29 2.58 -1.74 6.69
CA SER A 29 3.91 -2.18 6.26
C SER A 29 3.80 -3.19 5.12
N ALA A 30 4.66 -3.05 4.11
CA ALA A 30 4.69 -3.96 2.97
C ALA A 30 6.13 -4.24 2.54
N GLY A 31 6.38 -5.49 2.13
CA GLY A 31 7.69 -5.95 1.66
C GLY A 31 8.36 -6.95 2.60
N GLY A 32 9.56 -7.37 2.22
CA GLY A 32 10.40 -8.21 3.06
C GLY A 32 11.19 -7.38 4.08
N THR A 33 11.60 -8.02 5.16
CA THR A 33 12.57 -7.46 6.12
C THR A 33 13.96 -8.01 5.79
N MET A 34 15.02 -7.31 6.20
CA MET A 34 16.41 -7.73 6.00
C MET A 34 17.15 -7.63 7.32
N GLU A 35 17.54 -8.79 7.86
CA GLU A 35 18.35 -8.88 9.07
C GLU A 35 19.82 -9.10 8.69
N PRO A 36 20.74 -8.17 9.03
CA PRO A 36 22.13 -8.26 8.62
C PRO A 36 22.86 -9.39 9.37
N ILE A 37 23.60 -10.21 8.63
CA ILE A 37 24.54 -11.19 9.18
C ILE A 37 25.94 -10.59 9.21
N ASP A 38 26.32 -9.95 8.10
CA ASP A 38 27.60 -9.26 7.88
C ASP A 38 27.39 -8.19 6.78
N PRO A 39 28.41 -7.41 6.38
CA PRO A 39 28.26 -6.34 5.39
C PRO A 39 27.76 -6.77 4.00
N VAL A 40 27.76 -8.07 3.69
CA VAL A 40 27.39 -8.61 2.37
C VAL A 40 26.10 -9.42 2.42
N ARG A 41 25.84 -10.12 3.53
CA ARG A 41 24.74 -11.08 3.63
C ARG A 41 23.65 -10.64 4.60
N VAL A 42 22.40 -10.92 4.22
CA VAL A 42 21.22 -10.71 5.05
C VAL A 42 20.35 -11.96 5.07
N ILE A 43 19.62 -12.18 6.15
CA ILE A 43 18.46 -13.07 6.17
C ILE A 43 17.24 -12.23 5.79
N THR A 44 16.48 -12.69 4.80
CA THR A 44 15.27 -12.01 4.36
C THR A 44 14.14 -13.01 4.17
N ASN A 45 12.91 -12.52 4.21
CA ASN A 45 11.72 -13.29 3.90
C ASN A 45 11.28 -13.08 2.44
N HIS A 46 10.49 -14.01 1.89
CA HIS A 46 10.05 -13.98 0.48
C HIS A 46 8.83 -13.08 0.22
N SER A 47 8.52 -12.12 1.09
CA SER A 47 7.40 -11.23 0.89
C SER A 47 7.63 -10.35 -0.35
N SER A 48 6.69 -10.45 -1.29
CA SER A 48 6.66 -9.57 -2.46
C SER A 48 6.06 -8.19 -2.17
N GLY A 49 5.48 -7.98 -0.97
CA GLY A 49 4.77 -6.75 -0.60
C GLY A 49 3.43 -6.51 -1.30
N LYS A 50 3.12 -7.23 -2.39
CA LYS A 50 1.92 -7.02 -3.23
C LYS A 50 0.61 -6.97 -2.46
N MET A 51 0.45 -7.83 -1.45
CA MET A 51 -0.74 -7.84 -0.59
C MET A 51 -0.84 -6.56 0.25
N GLY A 52 0.27 -6.10 0.84
CA GLY A 52 0.30 -4.87 1.63
C GLY A 52 0.01 -3.64 0.78
N TYR A 53 0.59 -3.55 -0.41
CA TYR A 53 0.28 -2.48 -1.36
C TYR A 53 -1.19 -2.49 -1.79
N ALA A 54 -1.76 -3.65 -2.09
CA ALA A 54 -3.18 -3.76 -2.44
C ALA A 54 -4.11 -3.37 -1.26
N LEU A 55 -3.72 -3.70 -0.03
CA LEU A 55 -4.47 -3.32 1.16
C LEU A 55 -4.41 -1.80 1.41
N ALA A 56 -3.23 -1.19 1.24
CA ALA A 56 -3.04 0.24 1.35
C ALA A 56 -3.87 1.00 0.31
N GLU A 57 -3.88 0.53 -0.94
CA GLU A 57 -4.69 1.10 -2.02
C GLU A 57 -6.19 0.99 -1.72
N ALA A 58 -6.67 -0.19 -1.32
CA ALA A 58 -8.07 -0.41 -0.98
C ALA A 58 -8.53 0.43 0.24
N ALA A 59 -7.65 0.65 1.23
CA ALA A 59 -7.97 1.50 2.37
C ALA A 59 -8.07 2.98 1.97
N ARG A 60 -7.10 3.46 1.17
CA ARG A 60 -7.10 4.81 0.59
C ARG A 60 -8.38 5.05 -0.22
N ASP A 61 -8.76 4.08 -1.06
CA ASP A 61 -9.94 4.13 -1.92
C ASP A 61 -11.26 4.00 -1.13
N ARG A 62 -11.20 3.80 0.19
CA ARG A 62 -12.36 3.85 1.10
C ARG A 62 -12.32 5.08 2.01
N GLY A 63 -11.42 6.02 1.75
CA GLY A 63 -11.34 7.32 2.43
C GLY A 63 -10.35 7.38 3.60
N ALA A 64 -9.56 6.33 3.82
CA ALA A 64 -8.54 6.36 4.88
C ALA A 64 -7.34 7.25 4.53
N ASP A 65 -6.75 7.85 5.55
CA ASP A 65 -5.40 8.41 5.49
C ASP A 65 -4.39 7.28 5.72
N VAL A 66 -3.71 6.85 4.65
CA VAL A 66 -2.80 5.69 4.70
C VAL A 66 -1.34 6.14 4.73
N PHE A 67 -0.61 5.66 5.72
CA PHE A 67 0.85 5.70 5.79
C PHE A 67 1.40 4.32 5.44
N TRP A 68 2.33 4.25 4.51
CA TRP A 68 2.94 3.01 4.05
C TRP A 68 4.43 3.18 3.83
#